data_AF-A0A8H4XW34-F1
#
_entry.id   AF-A0A8H4XW34-F1
#
_cell.length_a   1.000
_cell.length_b   1.000
_cell.length_c   1.000
_cell.angle_alpha   90.00
_cell.angle_beta   90.00
_cell.angle_gamma   90.00
#
_symmetry.space_group_name_H-M   'P 1'
#
loop_
_entity.id
_entity.type
_entity.pdbx_description
1 polymer ?
#
loop_
_entity_poly.entity_id
_entity_poly.type
_entity_poly.pdbx_seq_one_letter_code
_entity_poly.pdbx_strand_id
1 'polypeptide(L)'
;MGLVWTHQFTDVSADTPALDTNDSSLPDTEERPIEQVVLQMFQSLIPANVVYALANDELLAVIITAIIVGYLIEDPRSPIIRVTEEIERMITKVITFLIKVAPIGVFFLILPNLMRLDIGQIGLNLGILIGATLSTMLIHILIIVPAIFFGFTRMNAYSYWLKISPAWVTAWGSASSAATLSVTLKCAKDRGIPSTIYKFTCPLGCLINMDG
;
A
#
# COMPACT_ATOMS: atom_id res chain seq x y z
N MET A 1 -17.29 -19.07 -32.57
CA MET A 1 -16.54 -17.83 -32.30
C MET A 1 -16.06 -17.94 -30.86
N GLY A 2 -14.90 -18.58 -30.65
CA GLY A 2 -14.35 -18.83 -29.31
C GLY A 2 -13.74 -17.55 -28.74
N LEU A 3 -13.86 -17.35 -27.44
CA LEU A 3 -13.20 -16.24 -26.74
C LEU A 3 -11.68 -16.41 -26.92
N VAL A 4 -10.97 -15.35 -27.30
CA VAL A 4 -9.51 -15.33 -27.58
C VAL A 4 -8.66 -16.03 -26.50
N TRP A 5 -9.15 -16.06 -25.26
CA TRP A 5 -8.47 -16.61 -24.09
C TRP A 5 -8.60 -18.13 -23.92
N THR A 6 -9.48 -18.82 -24.66
CA THR A 6 -9.66 -20.28 -24.50
C THR A 6 -8.44 -21.09 -24.91
N HIS A 7 -7.51 -20.51 -25.67
CA HIS A 7 -6.24 -21.17 -26.02
C HIS A 7 -5.17 -21.07 -24.93
N GLN A 8 -5.37 -20.27 -23.89
CA GLN A 8 -4.43 -20.14 -22.76
C GLN A 8 -4.77 -21.08 -21.59
N PHE A 9 -5.99 -21.61 -21.56
CA PHE A 9 -6.39 -22.64 -20.60
C PHE A 9 -6.30 -23.99 -21.31
N THR A 10 -5.32 -24.79 -20.94
CA THR A 10 -5.30 -26.21 -21.31
C THR A 10 -6.23 -26.93 -20.35
N ASP A 11 -7.19 -27.70 -20.88
CA ASP A 11 -7.96 -28.62 -20.05
C ASP A 11 -6.96 -29.56 -19.35
N VAL A 12 -7.06 -29.64 -18.03
CA VAL A 12 -6.20 -30.49 -17.20
C VAL A 12 -6.42 -31.94 -17.62
N SER A 13 -5.56 -32.41 -18.50
CA SER A 13 -5.45 -33.81 -18.88
C SER A 13 -4.89 -34.61 -17.70
N ALA A 14 -5.40 -35.82 -17.53
CA ALA A 14 -5.09 -36.74 -16.41
C ALA A 14 -3.61 -37.13 -16.26
N ASP A 15 -2.73 -36.74 -17.20
CA ASP A 15 -1.28 -36.97 -17.17
C ASP A 15 -0.45 -35.73 -16.77
N THR A 16 -1.10 -34.63 -16.37
CA THR A 16 -0.40 -33.54 -15.67
C THR A 16 0.04 -34.10 -14.32
N PRO A 17 1.29 -33.89 -13.83
CA PRO A 17 1.64 -34.29 -12.48
C PRO A 17 0.60 -33.69 -11.55
N ALA A 18 -0.24 -34.53 -10.96
CA ALA A 18 -1.22 -34.07 -9.99
C ALA A 18 -0.40 -33.31 -8.95
N LEU A 19 -0.70 -32.02 -8.80
CA LEU A 19 -0.20 -31.26 -7.67
C LEU A 19 -0.57 -32.09 -6.45
N ASP A 20 0.44 -32.61 -5.77
CA ASP A 20 0.24 -33.43 -4.60
C ASP A 20 -0.50 -32.53 -3.61
N THR A 21 -1.80 -32.76 -3.43
CA THR A 21 -2.67 -31.92 -2.58
C THR A 21 -2.26 -31.98 -1.11
N ASN A 22 -1.20 -32.75 -0.81
CA ASN A 22 -0.55 -32.90 0.47
C ASN A 22 0.81 -32.15 0.55
N ASP A 23 1.15 -31.34 -0.46
CA ASP A 23 2.33 -30.48 -0.44
C ASP A 23 2.13 -29.32 0.54
N SER A 24 2.69 -29.49 1.73
CA SER A 24 2.71 -28.49 2.83
C SER A 24 3.33 -27.13 2.48
N SER A 25 3.85 -26.95 1.26
CA SER A 25 4.36 -25.67 0.75
C SER A 25 3.32 -24.81 0.02
N LEU A 26 2.14 -25.36 -0.29
CA LEU A 26 1.01 -24.58 -0.78
C LEU A 26 0.32 -23.91 0.41
N PRO A 27 -0.01 -22.60 0.35
CA PRO A 27 -0.81 -21.98 1.40
C PRO A 27 -2.13 -22.75 1.49
N ASP A 28 -2.38 -23.35 2.65
CA ASP A 28 -3.64 -24.01 2.95
C ASP A 28 -4.73 -22.95 2.79
N THR A 29 -5.41 -22.99 1.64
CA THR A 29 -6.54 -22.12 1.38
C THR A 29 -7.69 -22.76 2.10
N GLU A 30 -7.66 -22.72 3.44
CA GLU A 30 -8.83 -22.99 4.25
C GLU A 30 -9.93 -22.09 3.67
N GLU A 31 -11.01 -22.70 3.19
CA GLU A 31 -12.21 -21.99 2.77
C GLU A 31 -12.78 -21.26 4.00
N ARG A 32 -12.23 -20.09 4.31
CA ARG A 32 -12.76 -19.25 5.37
C ARG A 32 -14.14 -18.81 4.90
N PRO A 33 -15.23 -19.18 5.60
CA PRO A 33 -16.55 -18.74 5.20
C PRO A 33 -16.55 -17.22 5.14
N ILE A 34 -17.15 -16.66 4.09
CA ILE A 34 -17.13 -15.21 3.80
C ILE A 34 -17.55 -14.39 5.03
N GLU A 35 -18.50 -14.93 5.81
CA GLU A 35 -18.95 -14.36 7.07
C GLU A 35 -17.81 -14.18 8.09
N GLN A 36 -16.91 -15.14 8.24
CA GLN A 36 -15.77 -15.03 9.16
C GLN A 36 -14.73 -14.02 8.68
N VAL A 37 -14.50 -13.90 7.37
CA VAL A 37 -13.57 -12.89 6.82
C VAL A 37 -14.12 -11.48 7.08
N VAL A 38 -15.41 -11.27 6.83
CA VAL A 38 -16.08 -9.99 7.10
C VAL A 38 -16.06 -9.68 8.60
N LEU A 39 -16.42 -10.66 9.45
CA LEU A 39 -16.38 -10.49 10.90
C LEU A 39 -14.97 -10.19 11.42
N GLN A 40 -13.94 -10.86 10.90
CA GLN A 40 -12.54 -10.59 11.24
C GLN A 40 -12.13 -9.17 10.85
N MET A 41 -12.53 -8.68 9.67
CA MET A 41 -12.27 -7.30 9.28
C MET A 41 -12.90 -6.29 10.24
N PHE A 42 -14.15 -6.51 10.66
CA PHE A 42 -14.81 -5.64 11.63
C PHE A 42 -14.20 -5.75 13.04
N GLN A 43 -13.77 -6.94 13.45
CA GLN A 43 -13.09 -7.13 14.73
C GLN A 43 -11.74 -6.41 14.78
N SER A 44 -10.99 -6.38 13.66
CA SER A 44 -9.73 -5.65 13.54
C SER A 44 -9.86 -4.12 13.63
N LEU A 45 -11.08 -3.56 13.56
CA LEU A 45 -11.31 -2.12 13.77
C LEU A 45 -11.25 -1.72 15.24
N ILE A 46 -11.58 -2.63 16.16
CA ILE A 46 -11.70 -2.34 17.59
C ILE A 46 -10.55 -3.07 18.30
N PRO A 47 -9.49 -2.36 18.72
CA PRO A 47 -8.39 -3.01 19.43
C PRO A 47 -8.88 -3.52 20.78
N ALA A 48 -8.56 -4.77 21.10
CA ALA A 48 -8.72 -5.28 22.46
C ALA A 48 -7.83 -4.51 23.46
N ASN A 49 -6.69 -3.99 23.00
CA ASN A 49 -5.79 -3.16 23.77
C ASN A 49 -5.04 -2.17 22.86
N VAL A 50 -5.17 -0.87 23.16
CA VAL A 50 -4.57 0.22 22.37
C VAL A 50 -3.03 0.17 22.39
N VAL A 51 -2.43 -0.17 23.52
CA VAL A 51 -0.96 -0.25 23.66
C VAL A 51 -0.43 -1.44 22.86
N TYR A 52 -1.17 -2.55 22.86
CA TYR A 52 -0.83 -3.72 22.05
C TYR A 52 -0.93 -3.40 20.55
N ALA A 53 -1.99 -2.72 20.12
CA ALA A 53 -2.18 -2.33 18.72
C ALA A 53 -1.06 -1.40 18.22
N LEU A 54 -0.61 -0.47 19.07
CA LEU A 54 0.55 0.40 18.78
C LEU A 54 1.88 -0.38 18.67
N ALA A 55 2.02 -1.48 19.40
CA ALA A 55 3.26 -2.28 19.40
C ALA A 55 3.33 -3.30 18.25
N ASN A 56 2.18 -3.75 17.74
CA ASN A 56 2.08 -4.80 16.72
C ASN A 56 1.69 -4.25 15.33
N ASP A 57 1.94 -2.97 15.06
CA ASP A 57 1.67 -2.32 13.77
C ASP A 57 0.21 -2.48 13.27
N GLU A 58 -0.76 -2.57 14.19
CA GLU A 58 -2.19 -2.63 13.86
C GLU A 58 -2.75 -1.24 13.51
N LEU A 59 -2.28 -0.71 12.39
CA LEU A 59 -2.46 0.68 11.99
C LEU A 59 -3.94 1.10 11.89
N LEU A 60 -4.83 0.17 11.49
CA LEU A 60 -6.27 0.42 11.40
C LEU A 60 -6.89 0.70 12.77
N ALA A 61 -6.60 -0.16 13.74
CA ALA A 61 -7.08 -0.05 15.11
C ALA A 61 -6.53 1.21 15.80
N VAL A 62 -5.27 1.56 15.50
CA VAL A 62 -4.64 2.79 15.98
C VAL A 62 -5.32 4.04 15.42
N ILE A 63 -5.67 4.06 14.12
CA ILE A 63 -6.39 5.19 13.50
C ILE A 63 -7.78 5.38 14.13
N ILE A 64 -8.56 4.31 14.27
CA ILE A 64 -9.91 4.38 14.85
C ILE A 64 -9.83 4.91 16.28
N THR A 65 -8.89 4.40 17.08
CA THR A 65 -8.66 4.88 18.44
C THR A 65 -8.26 6.35 18.46
N ALA A 66 -7.36 6.78 17.57
CA ALA A 66 -6.92 8.18 17.49
C ALA A 66 -8.06 9.14 17.14
N ILE A 67 -9.01 8.72 16.27
CA ILE A 67 -10.20 9.51 15.93
C ILE A 67 -11.13 9.65 17.14
N ILE A 68 -11.38 8.55 17.87
CA ILE A 68 -12.24 8.56 19.07
C ILE A 68 -11.60 9.45 20.15
N VAL A 69 -10.30 9.27 20.42
CA VAL A 69 -9.57 10.10 21.39
C VAL A 69 -9.57 11.56 20.97
N GLY A 70 -9.35 11.86 19.68
CA GLY A 70 -9.40 13.21 19.15
C GLY A 70 -10.77 13.86 19.29
N TYR A 71 -11.85 13.11 19.06
CA TYR A 71 -13.23 13.57 19.23
C TYR A 71 -13.59 13.83 20.70
N LEU A 72 -13.05 13.04 21.63
CA LEU A 72 -13.33 13.16 23.06
C LEU A 72 -12.62 14.36 23.71
N ILE A 73 -11.64 14.99 23.05
CA ILE A 73 -10.98 16.19 23.55
C ILE A 73 -11.88 17.41 23.26
N GLU A 74 -12.59 17.86 24.29
CA GLU A 74 -13.53 18.98 24.18
C GLU A 74 -12.84 20.36 24.09
N ASP A 75 -11.67 20.53 24.70
CA ASP A 75 -10.92 21.81 24.69
C ASP A 75 -9.86 21.83 23.56
N PRO A 76 -10.03 22.68 22.53
CA PRO A 76 -9.05 22.84 21.45
C PRO A 76 -7.69 23.36 21.93
N ARG A 77 -7.61 23.93 23.15
CA ARG A 77 -6.36 24.43 23.75
C ARG A 77 -5.75 23.45 24.76
N SER A 78 -6.30 22.24 24.87
CA SER A 78 -5.79 21.20 25.75
C SER A 78 -4.29 21.00 25.56
N PRO A 79 -3.51 20.81 26.65
CA PRO A 79 -2.08 20.52 26.56
C PRO A 79 -1.80 19.26 25.73
N ILE A 80 -2.75 18.31 25.67
CA ILE A 80 -2.64 17.07 24.88
C ILE A 80 -2.53 17.39 23.38
N ILE A 81 -3.35 18.33 22.88
CA ILE A 81 -3.30 18.75 21.47
C ILE A 81 -1.95 19.41 21.17
N ARG A 82 -1.47 20.30 22.06
CA ARG A 82 -0.17 20.98 21.89
C ARG A 82 0.99 19.99 21.82
N VAL A 83 1.01 18.99 22.69
CA VAL A 83 2.02 17.93 22.68
C VAL A 83 1.94 17.12 21.38
N THR A 84 0.74 16.75 20.96
CA THR A 84 0.52 15.99 19.72
C THR A 84 0.98 16.76 18.48
N GLU A 85 0.71 18.06 18.42
CA GLU A 85 1.20 18.93 17.34
C GLU A 85 2.72 19.06 17.34
N GLU A 86 3.35 19.12 18.51
CA GLU A 86 4.81 19.23 18.58
C GLU A 86 5.49 17.93 18.12
N ILE A 87 4.89 16.78 18.45
CA ILE A 87 5.30 15.48 17.93
C ILE A 87 5.13 15.43 16.39
N GLU A 88 3.99 15.90 15.85
CA GLU A 88 3.79 15.97 14.39
C GLU A 88 4.85 16.85 13.70
N ARG A 89 5.20 17.99 14.31
CA ARG A 89 6.26 18.86 13.81
C ARG A 89 7.62 18.17 13.85
N MET A 90 7.92 17.42 14.92
CA MET A 90 9.16 16.64 15.03
C MET A 90 9.24 15.57 13.94
N ILE A 91 8.18 14.79 13.75
CA ILE A 91 8.08 13.76 12.70
C ILE A 91 8.23 14.39 11.31
N THR A 92 7.59 15.53 11.05
CA THR A 92 7.73 16.26 9.78
C THR A 92 9.18 16.66 9.49
N LYS A 93 9.95 17.08 10.51
CA LYS A 93 11.37 17.39 10.36
C LYS A 93 12.18 16.14 10.01
N VAL A 94 11.92 15.02 10.68
CA VAL A 94 12.58 13.73 10.39
C VAL A 94 12.29 13.29 8.96
N ILE A 95 11.04 13.34 8.51
CA ILE A 95 10.65 13.00 7.12
C ILE A 95 11.38 13.92 6.12
N THR A 96 11.49 15.21 6.44
CA THR A 96 12.20 16.17 5.58
C THR A 96 13.66 15.81 5.40
N PHE A 97 14.30 15.32 6.46
CA PHE A 97 15.66 14.80 6.38
C PHE A 97 15.71 13.50 5.58
N LEU A 98 14.78 12.57 5.84
CA LEU A 98 14.72 11.28 5.17
C LEU A 98 14.55 11.42 3.65
N ILE A 99 13.72 12.35 3.17
CA ILE A 99 13.58 12.63 1.71
C ILE A 99 14.91 13.07 1.08
N LYS A 100 15.78 13.79 1.80
CA LYS A 100 17.11 14.17 1.28
C LYS A 100 18.03 12.95 1.13
N VAL A 101 17.89 11.97 2.02
CA VAL A 101 18.69 10.73 2.04
C VAL A 101 18.05 9.63 1.17
N ALA A 102 16.75 9.74 0.86
CA ALA A 102 15.96 8.81 0.06
C ALA A 102 16.64 8.35 -1.23
N PRO A 103 17.28 9.19 -2.07
CA PRO A 103 17.94 8.71 -3.29
C PRO A 103 19.02 7.66 -3.01
N ILE A 104 19.77 7.82 -1.91
CA ILE A 104 20.81 6.85 -1.50
C ILE A 104 20.14 5.61 -0.91
N GLY A 105 19.14 5.79 -0.03
CA GLY A 105 18.41 4.67 0.58
C GLY A 105 17.72 3.78 -0.45
N VAL A 106 17.04 4.38 -1.43
CA VAL A 106 16.34 3.68 -2.51
C VAL A 106 17.30 2.88 -3.38
N PHE A 107 18.49 3.42 -3.67
CA PHE A 107 19.52 2.68 -4.40
C PHE A 107 19.89 1.36 -3.69
N PHE A 108 20.14 1.42 -2.39
CA PHE A 108 20.45 0.22 -1.60
C PHE A 108 19.26 -0.71 -1.37
N LEU A 109 18.02 -0.20 -1.42
CA LEU A 109 16.81 -1.03 -1.28
C LEU A 109 16.46 -1.77 -2.58
N ILE A 110 16.71 -1.18 -3.74
CA ILE A 110 16.45 -1.82 -5.04
C ILE A 110 17.52 -2.86 -5.39
N LEU A 111 18.77 -2.62 -5.00
CA LEU A 111 19.92 -3.46 -5.37
C LEU A 111 19.76 -4.96 -5.03
N PRO A 112 19.29 -5.37 -3.82
CA PRO A 112 19.07 -6.78 -3.50
C PRO A 112 17.99 -7.44 -4.37
N ASN A 113 16.94 -6.70 -4.74
CA ASN A 113 15.88 -7.21 -5.61
C ASN A 113 16.43 -7.46 -7.02
N LEU A 114 17.32 -6.59 -7.51
CA LEU A 114 17.95 -6.77 -8.81
C LEU A 114 18.93 -7.95 -8.83
N MET A 115 19.66 -8.19 -7.73
CA MET A 115 20.59 -9.32 -7.60
C MET A 115 19.89 -10.67 -7.43
N ARG A 116 18.70 -10.69 -6.85
CA ARG A 116 17.87 -11.91 -6.69
C ARG A 116 17.18 -12.34 -7.97
N LEU A 117 17.05 -11.44 -8.95
CA LEU A 117 16.34 -11.73 -10.19
C LEU A 117 17.25 -12.50 -11.15
N ASP A 118 17.24 -13.83 -11.06
CA ASP A 118 17.94 -14.69 -12.01
C ASP A 118 17.07 -14.94 -13.25
N ILE A 119 17.35 -14.18 -14.30
CA ILE A 119 16.62 -14.17 -15.59
C ILE A 119 16.70 -15.56 -16.26
N GLY A 120 17.72 -16.36 -15.92
CA GLY A 120 17.92 -17.70 -16.46
C GLY A 120 17.05 -18.80 -15.83
N GLN A 121 16.51 -18.58 -14.62
CA GLN A 121 15.64 -19.52 -13.90
C GLN A 121 14.16 -19.16 -13.94
N ILE A 122 13.81 -17.99 -14.49
CA ILE A 122 12.43 -17.60 -14.73
C ILE A 122 11.88 -18.49 -15.85
N GLY A 123 11.27 -19.61 -15.44
CA GLY A 123 10.53 -20.47 -16.34
C GLY A 123 9.44 -19.67 -17.08
N LEU A 124 9.04 -20.17 -18.25
CA LEU A 124 8.08 -19.51 -19.14
C LEU A 124 6.78 -19.08 -18.43
N ASN A 125 6.29 -19.90 -17.49
CA ASN A 125 5.08 -19.62 -16.73
C ASN A 125 5.25 -18.48 -15.71
N LEU A 126 6.40 -18.39 -15.03
CA LEU A 126 6.67 -17.30 -14.07
C LEU A 126 6.93 -15.98 -14.80
N GLY A 127 7.58 -16.04 -15.97
CA GLY A 127 7.76 -14.88 -16.83
C GLY A 127 6.44 -14.31 -17.36
N ILE A 128 5.49 -15.18 -17.73
CA ILE A 128 4.14 -14.76 -18.12
C ILE A 128 3.40 -14.11 -16.95
N LEU A 129 3.47 -14.69 -15.75
CA LEU A 129 2.82 -14.12 -14.56
C LEU A 129 3.36 -12.74 -14.20
N ILE A 130 4.69 -12.59 -14.12
CA ILE A 130 5.35 -11.31 -13.84
C ILE A 130 5.04 -10.30 -14.95
N GLY A 131 5.10 -10.73 -16.22
CA GLY A 131 4.79 -9.88 -17.36
C GLY A 131 3.34 -9.39 -17.36
N ALA A 132 2.38 -10.27 -17.08
CA ALA A 132 0.96 -9.93 -17.00
C ALA A 132 0.67 -8.97 -15.83
N THR A 133 1.29 -9.21 -14.67
CA THR A 133 1.14 -8.35 -13.48
C THR A 133 1.73 -6.96 -13.74
N LEU A 134 2.96 -6.89 -14.25
CA LEU A 134 3.61 -5.61 -14.59
C LEU A 134 2.85 -4.87 -15.69
N SER A 135 2.36 -5.57 -16.71
CA SER A 135 1.57 -4.96 -17.79
C SER A 135 0.26 -4.36 -17.27
N THR A 136 -0.46 -5.11 -16.45
CA THR A 136 -1.73 -4.66 -15.84
C THR A 136 -1.48 -3.47 -14.91
N MET A 137 -0.45 -3.54 -14.06
CA MET A 137 -0.05 -2.45 -13.16
C MET A 137 0.31 -1.19 -13.94
N LEU A 138 1.06 -1.33 -15.05
CA LEU A 138 1.45 -0.20 -15.89
C LEU A 138 0.24 0.45 -16.58
N ILE A 139 -0.70 -0.37 -17.08
CA ILE A 139 -1.97 0.12 -17.64
C ILE A 139 -2.78 0.85 -16.58
N HIS A 140 -2.87 0.30 -15.38
CA HIS A 140 -3.61 0.91 -14.28
C HIS A 140 -3.03 2.27 -13.87
N ILE A 141 -1.70 2.35 -13.68
CA ILE A 141 -1.01 3.57 -13.26
C ILE A 141 -0.93 4.63 -14.37
N LEU A 142 -0.78 4.25 -15.64
CA LEU A 142 -0.61 5.21 -16.74
C LEU A 142 -1.92 5.61 -17.42
N ILE A 143 -2.93 4.75 -17.40
CA ILE A 143 -4.19 4.99 -18.14
C ILE A 143 -5.34 5.22 -17.16
N ILE A 144 -5.62 4.25 -16.28
CA ILE A 144 -6.83 4.28 -15.45
C ILE A 144 -6.77 5.42 -14.42
N VAL A 145 -5.72 5.45 -13.58
CA VAL A 145 -5.58 6.46 -12.53
C VAL A 145 -5.48 7.89 -13.11
N PRO A 146 -4.69 8.15 -14.17
CA PRO A 146 -4.63 9.46 -14.81
C PRO A 146 -5.93 9.86 -15.50
N ALA A 147 -6.66 8.93 -16.11
CA ALA A 147 -7.95 9.21 -16.74
C ALA A 147 -9.00 9.62 -15.70
N ILE A 148 -9.08 8.90 -14.57
CA ILE A 148 -9.94 9.24 -13.45
C ILE A 148 -9.54 10.61 -12.89
N PHE A 149 -8.25 10.83 -12.63
CA PHE A 149 -7.74 12.11 -12.10
C PHE A 149 -8.09 13.29 -13.02
N PHE A 150 -7.87 13.14 -14.33
CA PHE A 150 -8.20 14.17 -15.31
C PHE A 150 -9.72 14.41 -15.40
N GLY A 151 -10.53 13.36 -15.29
CA GLY A 151 -11.99 13.45 -15.28
C GLY A 151 -12.54 14.35 -14.18
N PHE A 152 -11.97 14.28 -12.97
CA PHE A 152 -12.42 15.06 -11.82
C PHE A 152 -11.73 16.42 -11.66
N THR A 153 -10.40 16.47 -11.87
CA THR A 153 -9.61 17.69 -11.59
C THR A 153 -9.39 18.56 -12.82
N ARG A 154 -9.54 18.00 -14.03
CA ARG A 154 -9.15 18.62 -15.32
C ARG A 154 -7.71 19.15 -15.34
N MET A 155 -6.85 18.62 -14.47
CA MET A 155 -5.44 18.97 -14.37
C MET A 155 -4.57 17.88 -15.00
N ASN A 156 -3.39 18.26 -15.46
CA ASN A 156 -2.44 17.29 -16.01
C ASN A 156 -1.94 16.32 -14.92
N ALA A 157 -2.44 15.09 -14.96
CA ALA A 157 -2.10 14.01 -14.03
C ALA A 157 -0.59 13.71 -14.00
N TYR A 158 0.08 13.71 -15.15
CA TYR A 158 1.51 13.41 -15.25
C TYR A 158 2.39 14.46 -14.57
N SER A 159 2.01 15.74 -14.69
CA SER A 159 2.70 16.83 -13.98
C SER A 159 2.53 16.71 -12.47
N TYR A 160 1.35 16.27 -12.02
CA TYR A 160 1.11 16.01 -10.60
C TYR A 160 1.90 14.80 -10.11
N TRP A 161 1.91 13.71 -10.88
CA TRP A 161 2.63 12.47 -10.56
C TRP A 161 4.15 12.69 -10.41
N LEU A 162 4.76 13.52 -11.26
CA LEU A 162 6.16 13.91 -11.13
C LEU A 162 6.45 14.72 -9.85
N LYS A 163 5.50 15.54 -9.40
CA LYS A 163 5.63 16.34 -8.16
C LYS A 163 5.56 15.50 -6.89
N ILE A 164 4.92 14.33 -6.94
CA ILE A 164 4.86 13.35 -5.84
C ILE A 164 5.91 12.23 -6.00
N SER A 165 6.92 12.42 -6.85
CA SER A 165 7.98 11.45 -7.09
C SER A 165 8.71 10.90 -5.86
N PRO A 166 8.97 11.69 -4.79
CA PRO A 166 9.60 11.13 -3.61
C PRO A 166 8.78 10.01 -2.95
N ALA A 167 7.44 10.10 -2.99
CA ALA A 167 6.57 9.11 -2.36
C ALA A 167 6.60 7.76 -3.11
N TRP A 168 6.36 7.76 -4.43
CA TRP A 168 6.32 6.49 -5.17
C TRP A 168 7.71 5.88 -5.40
N VAL A 169 8.78 6.68 -5.50
CA VAL A 169 10.16 6.17 -5.56
C VAL A 169 10.53 5.47 -4.24
N THR A 170 10.12 6.05 -3.10
CA THR A 170 10.30 5.41 -1.79
C THR A 170 9.46 4.14 -1.67
N ALA A 171 8.23 4.13 -2.20
CA ALA A 171 7.36 2.96 -2.20
C ALA A 171 7.93 1.81 -3.03
N TRP A 172 8.45 2.13 -4.22
CA TRP A 172 9.13 1.16 -5.06
C TRP A 172 10.38 0.58 -4.39
N GLY A 173 11.19 1.44 -3.76
CA GLY A 173 12.40 0.98 -3.05
C GLY A 173 12.05 0.13 -1.83
N SER A 174 11.16 0.60 -0.97
CA SER A 174 10.85 -0.06 0.31
C SER A 174 9.90 -1.25 0.19
N ALA A 175 9.17 -1.39 -0.92
CA ALA A 175 8.13 -2.40 -1.13
C ALA A 175 7.08 -2.44 -0.01
N SER A 176 6.86 -1.33 0.71
CA SER A 176 5.94 -1.26 1.85
C SER A 176 5.15 0.04 1.86
N SER A 177 3.82 -0.06 1.82
CA SER A 177 2.92 1.09 1.88
C SER A 177 3.03 1.82 3.23
N ALA A 178 3.06 1.08 4.34
CA ALA A 178 3.18 1.64 5.69
C ALA A 178 4.50 2.41 5.90
N ALA A 179 5.61 1.89 5.34
CA ALA A 179 6.91 2.57 5.40
C ALA A 179 6.91 3.92 4.65
N THR A 180 6.01 4.09 3.68
CA THR A 180 5.96 5.28 2.81
C THR A 180 4.97 6.33 3.28
N LEU A 181 4.06 5.97 4.19
CA LEU A 181 2.97 6.83 4.65
C LEU A 181 3.47 8.22 5.08
N SER A 182 4.58 8.25 5.81
CA SER A 182 5.19 9.48 6.30
C SER A 182 5.66 10.41 5.17
N VAL A 183 6.27 9.86 4.12
CA VAL A 183 6.67 10.61 2.91
C VAL A 183 5.44 11.09 2.14
N THR A 184 4.41 10.25 2.02
CA THR A 184 3.14 10.57 1.35
C THR A 184 2.42 11.74 2.03
N LEU A 185 2.32 11.73 3.37
CA LEU A 185 1.73 12.83 4.15
C LEU A 185 2.46 14.16 3.92
N LYS A 186 3.79 14.13 3.85
CA LYS A 186 4.57 15.34 3.55
C LYS A 186 4.36 15.82 2.11
N CYS A 187 4.37 14.92 1.12
CA CYS A 187 4.07 15.29 -0.26
C CYS A 187 2.68 15.95 -0.37
N ALA A 188 1.68 15.42 0.33
CA ALA A 188 0.34 16.01 0.37
C ALA A 188 0.32 17.41 1.01
N LYS A 189 1.04 17.59 2.14
CA LYS A 189 1.24 18.89 2.81
C LYS A 189 1.92 19.92 1.89
N ASP A 190 2.99 19.53 1.20
CA ASP A 190 3.75 20.38 0.27
C ASP A 190 2.95 20.75 -0.99
N ARG A 191 1.89 19.99 -1.32
CA ARG A 191 0.95 20.30 -2.39
C ARG A 191 -0.23 21.17 -1.94
N GLY A 192 -0.30 21.55 -0.66
CA GLY A 192 -1.36 22.40 -0.14
C GLY A 192 -2.70 21.69 0.05
N ILE A 193 -2.72 20.35 0.13
CA ILE A 193 -3.94 19.62 0.47
C ILE A 193 -4.32 19.94 1.92
N PRO A 194 -5.60 20.20 2.23
CA PRO A 194 -6.04 20.46 3.59
C PRO A 194 -5.61 19.37 4.56
N SER A 195 -5.07 19.75 5.73
CA SER A 195 -4.58 18.84 6.77
C SER A 195 -5.63 17.86 7.25
N THR A 196 -6.87 18.28 7.34
CA THR A 196 -8.00 17.42 7.71
C THR A 196 -8.22 16.28 6.73
N ILE A 197 -7.95 16.49 5.43
CA ILE A 197 -8.19 15.49 4.40
C ILE A 197 -7.05 14.48 4.39
N TYR A 198 -5.81 14.92 4.13
CA TYR A 198 -4.71 13.97 3.92
C TYR A 198 -4.33 13.20 5.20
N LYS A 199 -4.50 13.79 6.40
CA LYS A 199 -4.23 13.09 7.67
C LYS A 199 -5.21 11.96 7.94
N PHE A 200 -6.37 11.95 7.30
CA PHE A 200 -7.35 10.89 7.40
C PHE A 200 -7.28 9.94 6.20
N THR A 201 -7.28 10.47 4.98
CA THR A 201 -7.36 9.66 3.76
C THR A 201 -6.07 8.89 3.45
N CYS A 202 -4.88 9.45 3.71
CA CYS A 202 -3.63 8.75 3.42
C CYS A 202 -3.42 7.52 4.34
N PRO A 203 -3.60 7.60 5.67
CA PRO A 203 -3.49 6.43 6.53
C PRO A 203 -4.58 5.38 6.27
N LEU A 204 -5.82 5.81 5.99
CA LEU A 204 -6.90 4.90 5.62
C LEU A 204 -6.63 4.21 4.28
N GLY A 205 -6.19 4.97 3.28
CA GLY A 205 -5.83 4.46 1.96
C GLY A 205 -4.66 3.48 2.01
N CYS A 206 -3.67 3.70 2.89
CA CYS A 206 -2.58 2.75 3.10
C CYS A 206 -3.04 1.34 3.48
N LEU A 207 -4.21 1.21 4.11
CA LEU A 207 -4.72 -0.06 4.66
C LEU A 207 -5.78 -0.70 3.78
N ILE A 208 -6.60 0.12 3.11
CA ILE A 208 -7.74 -0.35 2.34
C ILE A 208 -7.41 -0.37 0.83
N ASN A 209 -6.62 0.59 0.36
CA ASN A 209 -6.33 0.76 -1.06
C ASN A 209 -5.06 0.00 -1.44
N MET A 210 -5.24 -1.30 -1.72
CA MET A 210 -4.18 -2.22 -2.13
C MET A 210 -4.45 -2.73 -3.56
N ASP A 211 -4.52 -1.80 -4.52
CA ASP A 211 -4.85 -2.07 -5.94
C ASP A 211 -3.71 -2.74 -6.74
N GLY A 212 -2.52 -2.83 -6.14
CA GLY A 212 -1.28 -3.28 -6.75
C GLY A 212 -1.07 -4.79 -6.73
#